data_AF-A0A929WAC5-F1
#
_entry.id   AF-A0A929WAC5-F1
#
_cell.length_a   1.000
_cell.length_b   1.000
_cell.length_c   1.000
_cell.angle_alpha   90.00
_cell.angle_beta   90.00
_cell.angle_gamma   90.00
#
_symmetry.space_group_name_H-M   'P 1'
#
loop_
_entity.id
_entity.type
_entity.pdbx_description
1 polymer ?
#
loop_
_entity_poly.entity_id
_entity_poly.type
_entity_poly.pdbx_seq_one_letter_code
_entity_poly.pdbx_strand_id
1 'polypeptide(L)'
;MEWFIKLMQNPESLAHLVILYALVISLGVRLGRWRIGGKNGIAFGVTWVLFVGILVGHICTHYLYADPVAAVAGQKHVIDMVKELGLILFVYCIGLQVGPSFFQTFKSGGLGMNMLTLSLVLLNVAVMIGLYFLATALGIFDDPHSPNNLPMMVGVLYGAVTNTPGLGAANNVLPDLMTGVKDVPVIANGYACAYPLGVVGIILATIAVRFL
;
A
#
# COMPACT_ATOMS: atom_id res chain seq x y z
N MET A 1 22.95 5.40 29.03
CA MET A 1 21.81 4.51 28.75
C MET A 1 20.52 5.30 28.53
N GLU A 2 20.20 6.30 29.37
CA GLU A 2 18.99 7.13 29.16
C GLU A 2 18.94 7.89 27.83
N TRP A 3 20.08 8.36 27.33
CA TRP A 3 20.14 9.12 26.08
C TRP A 3 19.62 8.29 24.89
N PHE A 4 19.85 6.98 24.89
CA PHE A 4 19.40 6.07 23.83
C PHE A 4 17.88 5.82 23.91
N ILE A 5 17.35 5.66 25.12
CA ILE A 5 15.91 5.52 25.35
C ILE A 5 15.19 6.81 24.96
N LYS A 6 15.71 7.98 25.37
CA LYS A 6 15.19 9.29 24.97
C LYS A 6 15.24 9.51 23.47
N LEU A 7 16.28 9.01 22.80
CA LEU A 7 16.37 9.05 21.34
C LEU A 7 15.27 8.20 20.69
N MET A 8 15.07 6.97 21.16
CA MET A 8 14.05 6.04 20.62
C MET A 8 12.61 6.45 20.95
N GLN A 9 12.40 7.28 21.96
CA GLN A 9 11.08 7.76 22.36
C GLN A 9 10.74 9.14 21.81
N ASN A 10 11.66 9.80 21.10
CA ASN A 10 11.45 11.14 20.57
C ASN A 10 10.98 11.09 19.10
N PRO A 11 9.66 11.16 18.83
CA PRO A 11 9.12 11.03 17.48
C PRO A 11 9.50 12.19 16.55
N GLU A 12 9.82 13.37 17.08
CA GLU A 12 10.18 14.55 16.28
C GLU A 12 11.66 14.55 15.87
N SER A 13 12.48 13.71 16.51
CA SER A 13 13.90 13.62 16.19
C SER A 13 14.13 12.98 14.82
N LEU A 14 14.82 13.69 13.93
CA LEU A 14 15.27 13.15 12.65
C LEU A 14 16.12 11.88 12.81
N ALA A 15 16.94 11.82 13.86
CA ALA A 15 17.78 10.65 14.13
C ALA A 15 16.93 9.41 14.49
N HIS A 16 15.86 9.59 15.27
CA HIS A 16 14.90 8.53 15.56
C HIS A 16 14.24 8.01 14.28
N LEU A 17 13.74 8.91 13.44
CA LEU A 17 13.10 8.56 12.16
C LEU A 17 14.02 7.79 11.23
N VAL A 18 15.27 8.24 11.07
CA VAL A 18 16.26 7.55 10.22
C VAL A 18 16.54 6.14 10.73
N ILE A 19 16.73 5.97 12.04
CA ILE A 19 16.97 4.66 12.65
C ILE A 19 15.74 3.75 12.45
N LEU A 20 14.53 4.29 12.65
CA LEU A 20 13.28 3.56 12.49
C LEU A 20 13.10 3.07 11.05
N TYR A 21 13.28 3.95 10.06
CA TYR A 21 13.20 3.55 8.65
C TYR A 21 14.29 2.54 8.27
N ALA A 22 15.52 2.74 8.72
CA ALA A 22 16.62 1.79 8.47
C ALA A 22 16.32 0.40 9.08
N LEU A 23 15.76 0.35 10.29
CA LEU A 23 15.37 -0.88 10.96
C LEU A 23 14.24 -1.58 10.20
N VAL A 24 13.18 -0.85 9.82
CA VAL A 24 12.05 -1.41 9.06
C VAL A 24 12.50 -1.98 7.72
N ILE A 25 13.30 -1.21 6.96
CA ILE A 25 13.79 -1.64 5.64
C ILE A 25 14.73 -2.83 5.79
N SER A 26 15.69 -2.78 6.71
CA SER A 26 16.68 -3.86 6.88
C SER A 26 16.04 -5.17 7.35
N LEU A 27 15.16 -5.12 8.36
CA LEU A 27 14.42 -6.29 8.83
C LEU A 27 13.45 -6.80 7.76
N GLY A 28 12.71 -5.91 7.10
CA GLY A 28 11.79 -6.25 6.03
C GLY A 28 12.47 -6.96 4.86
N VAL A 29 13.61 -6.43 4.39
CA VAL A 29 14.39 -7.08 3.32
C VAL A 29 15.01 -8.39 3.79
N ARG A 30 15.47 -8.48 5.05
CA ARG A 30 16.04 -9.72 5.61
C ARG A 30 14.99 -10.82 5.69
N LEU A 31 13.82 -10.54 6.25
CA LEU A 31 12.69 -11.46 6.31
C LEU A 31 12.15 -11.78 4.92
N GLY A 32 12.19 -10.80 4.00
CA GLY A 32 11.85 -10.94 2.59
C GLY A 32 12.60 -12.03 1.84
N ARG A 33 13.83 -12.32 2.26
CA ARG A 33 14.67 -13.37 1.66
C ARG A 33 14.40 -14.76 2.25
N TRP A 34 13.62 -14.86 3.32
CA TRP A 34 13.30 -16.15 3.93
C TRP A 34 12.36 -16.93 3.01
N ARG A 35 12.80 -18.12 2.60
CA ARG A 35 12.02 -19.05 1.79
C ARG A 35 11.29 -20.04 2.68
N ILE A 36 9.98 -20.12 2.50
CA ILE A 36 9.14 -21.14 3.12
C ILE A 36 9.07 -22.33 2.14
N GLY A 37 9.57 -23.50 2.56
CA GLY A 37 9.64 -24.71 1.70
C GLY A 37 11.03 -25.11 1.20
N GLY A 38 12.12 -24.66 1.85
CA GLY A 38 13.48 -25.07 1.53
C GLY A 38 14.11 -24.34 0.34
N LYS A 39 15.03 -24.98 -0.40
CA LYS A 39 15.80 -24.34 -1.50
C LYS A 39 14.91 -23.84 -2.65
N ASN A 40 13.79 -24.53 -2.91
CA ASN A 40 12.78 -24.21 -3.94
C ASN A 40 11.50 -23.59 -3.35
N GLY A 41 11.55 -23.12 -2.10
CA GLY A 41 10.42 -22.51 -1.42
C GLY A 41 10.04 -21.14 -1.97
N ILE A 42 8.82 -20.70 -1.69
CA ILE A 42 8.29 -19.40 -2.09
C ILE A 42 8.88 -18.33 -1.15
N ALA A 43 9.45 -17.28 -1.72
CA ALA A 43 9.84 -16.07 -0.99
C ALA A 43 8.80 -14.98 -1.25
N PHE A 44 8.35 -14.32 -0.19
CA PHE A 44 7.45 -13.16 -0.29
C PHE A 44 8.19 -11.88 -0.72
N GLY A 45 9.52 -11.89 -0.76
CA GLY A 45 10.32 -10.80 -1.30
C GLY A 45 10.17 -9.50 -0.52
N VAL A 46 10.22 -8.37 -1.24
CA VAL A 46 10.23 -7.02 -0.66
C VAL A 46 8.91 -6.68 0.06
N THR A 47 7.83 -7.43 -0.18
CA THR A 47 6.55 -7.29 0.53
C THR A 47 6.69 -7.35 2.06
N TRP A 48 7.67 -8.10 2.58
CA TRP A 48 7.94 -8.15 4.03
C TRP A 48 8.25 -6.78 4.65
N VAL A 49 8.75 -5.82 3.87
CA VAL A 49 8.97 -4.43 4.33
C VAL A 49 7.66 -3.78 4.77
N LEU A 50 6.54 -4.05 4.08
CA LEU A 50 5.23 -3.54 4.46
C LEU A 50 4.77 -4.12 5.80
N PHE A 51 4.85 -5.44 5.99
CA PHE A 51 4.42 -6.08 7.24
C PHE A 51 5.27 -5.67 8.44
N VAL A 52 6.58 -5.58 8.25
CA VAL A 52 7.48 -5.05 9.29
C VAL A 52 7.17 -3.59 9.58
N GLY A 53 6.87 -2.78 8.56
CA GLY A 53 6.47 -1.38 8.73
C GLY A 53 5.19 -1.23 9.55
N ILE A 54 4.18 -2.07 9.31
CA ILE A 54 2.94 -2.09 10.09
C ILE A 54 3.21 -2.54 11.53
N LEU A 55 3.98 -3.61 11.71
CA LEU A 55 4.30 -4.14 13.04
C LEU A 55 5.09 -3.12 13.87
N VAL A 56 6.16 -2.56 13.31
CA VAL A 56 6.99 -1.55 13.98
C VAL A 56 6.17 -0.27 14.20
N GLY A 57 5.36 0.15 13.22
CA GLY A 57 4.45 1.28 13.36
C GLY A 57 3.48 1.10 14.54
N HIS A 58 2.86 -0.08 14.65
CA HIS A 58 1.98 -0.43 15.76
C HIS A 58 2.73 -0.47 17.10
N ILE A 59 3.94 -1.03 17.15
CA ILE A 59 4.75 -1.05 18.38
C ILE A 59 5.11 0.38 18.81
N CYS A 60 5.51 1.22 17.86
CA CYS A 60 5.89 2.60 18.15
C CYS A 60 4.71 3.42 18.65
N THR A 61 3.54 3.34 17.99
CA THR A 61 2.35 4.08 18.41
C THR A 61 1.72 3.55 19.68
N HIS A 62 1.77 2.24 19.96
CA HIS A 62 1.09 1.67 21.13
C HIS A 62 1.98 1.60 22.39
N TYR A 63 3.30 1.47 22.24
CA TYR A 63 4.20 1.21 23.38
C TYR A 63 5.36 2.21 23.53
N LEU A 64 5.75 2.91 22.46
CA LEU A 64 6.96 3.74 22.47
C LEU A 64 6.67 5.24 22.59
N TYR A 65 5.58 5.71 21.98
CA TYR A 65 5.18 7.12 21.99
C TYR A 65 4.18 7.41 23.11
N ALA A 66 4.46 8.47 23.89
CA ALA A 66 3.57 8.92 24.96
C ALA A 66 2.27 9.52 24.41
N ASP A 67 2.35 10.25 23.29
CA ASP A 67 1.21 10.75 22.53
C ASP A 67 1.34 10.31 21.05
N PRO A 68 0.61 9.26 20.63
CA PRO A 68 0.72 8.72 19.28
C PRO A 68 0.18 9.68 18.21
N VAL A 69 -0.81 10.51 18.55
CA VAL A 69 -1.45 11.43 17.62
C VAL A 69 -0.50 12.59 17.33
N ALA A 70 0.07 13.18 18.38
CA ALA A 70 1.08 14.22 18.24
C ALA A 70 2.34 13.71 17.52
N ALA A 71 2.78 12.48 17.83
CA ALA A 71 3.93 11.85 17.17
C ALA A 71 3.74 11.73 15.66
N VAL A 72 2.60 11.20 15.21
CA VAL A 72 2.31 11.03 13.77
C VAL A 72 2.16 12.39 13.08
N ALA A 73 1.53 13.36 13.75
CA ALA A 73 1.38 14.71 13.23
C ALA A 73 2.74 15.41 13.02
N GLY A 74 3.65 15.31 14.00
CA GLY A 74 5.00 15.86 13.90
C GLY A 74 5.85 15.20 12.81
N GLN A 75 5.61 13.92 12.54
CA GLN A 75 6.32 13.15 11.51
C GLN A 75 5.73 13.31 10.10
N LYS A 76 4.54 13.91 9.96
CA LYS A 76 3.76 13.96 8.72
C LYS A 76 4.58 14.47 7.53
N HIS A 77 5.31 15.57 7.72
CA HIS A 77 6.10 16.17 6.63
C HIS A 77 7.15 15.20 6.08
N VAL A 78 7.85 14.47 6.95
CA VAL A 78 8.86 13.48 6.53
C VAL A 78 8.18 12.28 5.86
N ILE A 79 7.06 11.82 6.40
CA ILE A 79 6.28 10.72 5.83
C ILE A 79 5.83 11.06 4.40
N ASP A 80 5.26 12.24 4.19
CA ASP A 80 4.78 12.68 2.88
C ASP A 80 5.94 12.86 1.91
N MET A 81 7.03 13.49 2.33
CA MET A 81 8.24 13.65 1.51
C MET A 81 8.81 12.29 1.05
N VAL A 82 8.91 11.32 1.96
CA VAL A 82 9.42 9.97 1.62
C VAL A 82 8.46 9.23 0.69
N LYS A 83 7.14 9.34 0.91
CA LYS A 83 6.12 8.72 0.05
C LYS A 83 6.13 9.31 -1.36
N GLU A 84 6.12 10.63 -1.49
CA GLU A 84 6.13 11.32 -2.77
C GLU A 84 7.42 11.05 -3.53
N LEU A 85 8.58 11.18 -2.86
CA LEU A 85 9.87 10.87 -3.46
C LEU A 85 9.92 9.41 -3.92
N GLY A 86 9.49 8.47 -3.08
CA GLY A 86 9.44 7.05 -3.41
C GLY A 86 8.55 6.77 -4.62
N LEU A 87 7.37 7.39 -4.69
CA LEU A 87 6.44 7.28 -5.81
C LEU A 87 7.04 7.84 -7.10
N ILE A 88 7.66 9.01 -7.04
CA ILE A 88 8.33 9.65 -8.19
C ILE A 88 9.45 8.75 -8.71
N LEU A 89 10.34 8.28 -7.84
CA LEU A 89 11.45 7.39 -8.21
C LEU A 89 10.92 6.08 -8.81
N PHE A 90 9.87 5.51 -8.23
CA PHE A 90 9.26 4.29 -8.73
C PHE A 90 8.65 4.47 -10.13
N VAL A 91 7.82 5.50 -10.33
CA VAL A 91 7.21 5.81 -11.63
C VAL A 91 8.28 6.15 -12.67
N TYR A 92 9.32 6.88 -12.28
CA TYR A 92 10.46 7.18 -13.14
C TYR A 92 11.19 5.91 -13.60
N CYS A 93 11.52 5.01 -12.67
CA CYS A 93 12.18 3.74 -13.00
C CYS A 93 11.32 2.86 -13.92
N ILE A 94 10.02 2.75 -13.66
CA ILE A 94 9.11 2.03 -14.57
C ILE A 94 9.10 2.72 -15.93
N GLY A 95 8.92 4.04 -15.97
CA GLY A 95 8.88 4.82 -17.21
C GLY A 95 10.11 4.62 -18.09
N LEU A 96 11.30 4.58 -17.50
CA LEU A 96 12.54 4.27 -18.22
C LEU A 96 12.61 2.82 -18.72
N GLN A 97 12.16 1.84 -17.93
CA GLN A 97 12.20 0.43 -18.30
C GLN A 97 11.18 0.08 -19.39
N VAL A 98 9.95 0.58 -19.27
CA VAL A 98 8.83 0.24 -20.17
C VAL A 98 8.70 1.21 -21.35
N GLY A 99 9.27 2.41 -21.25
CA GLY A 99 9.19 3.47 -22.26
C GLY A 99 9.66 3.05 -23.67
N PRO A 100 10.85 2.44 -23.83
CA PRO A 100 11.32 1.99 -25.14
C PRO A 100 10.41 0.94 -25.79
N SER A 101 9.80 0.07 -24.98
CA SER A 101 8.92 -1.00 -25.44
C SER A 101 7.50 -0.51 -25.76
N PHE A 102 7.07 0.61 -25.18
CA PHE A 102 5.71 1.14 -25.30
C PHE A 102 5.28 1.30 -26.77
N PHE A 103 6.09 1.99 -27.58
CA PHE A 103 5.75 2.25 -28.99
C PHE A 103 5.83 1.00 -29.86
N GLN A 104 6.68 0.03 -29.51
CA GLN A 104 6.76 -1.23 -30.23
C GLN A 104 5.51 -2.07 -29.98
N THR A 105 5.10 -2.21 -28.71
CA THR A 105 3.87 -2.92 -28.32
C THR A 105 2.63 -2.25 -28.90
N PHE A 106 2.58 -0.91 -28.94
CA PHE A 106 1.44 -0.18 -29.50
C PHE A 106 1.22 -0.49 -31.00
N LYS A 107 2.30 -0.61 -31.78
CA LYS A 107 2.25 -0.91 -33.22
C LYS A 107 1.89 -2.38 -33.51
N SER A 108 2.25 -3.31 -32.63
CA SER A 108 2.01 -4.75 -32.79
C SER A 108 0.67 -5.20 -32.18
N GLY A 109 -0.42 -4.49 -32.44
CA GLY A 109 -1.75 -4.82 -31.88
C GLY A 109 -2.00 -4.29 -30.46
N GLY A 110 -1.18 -3.35 -29.96
CA GLY A 110 -1.31 -2.82 -28.61
C GLY A 110 -2.60 -2.04 -28.35
N LEU A 111 -3.32 -1.59 -29.38
CA LEU A 111 -4.65 -1.01 -29.19
C LEU A 111 -5.63 -2.02 -28.56
N GLY A 112 -5.62 -3.28 -29.02
CA GLY A 112 -6.46 -4.33 -28.44
C GLY A 112 -6.12 -4.62 -26.98
N MET A 113 -4.81 -4.67 -26.67
CA MET A 113 -4.33 -4.87 -25.29
C MET A 113 -4.67 -3.71 -24.37
N ASN A 114 -4.62 -2.48 -24.88
CA ASN A 114 -5.03 -1.29 -24.12
C ASN A 114 -6.54 -1.26 -23.86
N MET A 115 -7.36 -1.65 -24.83
CA MET A 115 -8.80 -1.77 -24.63
C MET A 115 -9.14 -2.83 -23.58
N LEU A 116 -8.47 -4.00 -23.61
CA LEU A 116 -8.61 -5.01 -22.57
C LEU A 116 -8.19 -4.48 -21.19
N THR A 117 -7.06 -3.76 -21.12
CA THR A 117 -6.59 -3.14 -19.88
C THR A 117 -7.60 -2.14 -19.34
N LEU A 118 -8.17 -1.29 -20.21
CA LEU A 118 -9.20 -0.33 -19.84
C LEU A 118 -10.46 -1.04 -19.32
N SER A 119 -10.92 -2.09 -20.00
CA SER A 119 -12.05 -2.90 -19.56
C SER A 119 -11.80 -3.54 -18.20
N LEU A 120 -10.59 -4.04 -17.94
CA LEU A 120 -10.21 -4.58 -16.63
C LEU A 120 -10.19 -3.50 -15.54
N VAL A 121 -9.68 -2.31 -15.82
CA VAL A 121 -9.71 -1.18 -14.88
C VAL A 121 -11.15 -0.80 -14.53
N LEU A 122 -12.02 -0.67 -15.53
CA LEU A 122 -13.44 -0.37 -15.31
C LEU A 122 -14.15 -1.48 -14.54
N LEU A 123 -13.87 -2.75 -14.86
CA LEU A 123 -14.40 -3.90 -14.13
C LEU A 123 -13.97 -3.88 -12.66
N ASN A 124 -12.70 -3.61 -12.38
CA ASN A 124 -12.20 -3.53 -11.00
C ASN A 124 -12.91 -2.43 -10.20
N VAL A 125 -13.14 -1.26 -10.80
CA VAL A 125 -13.90 -0.17 -10.18
C VAL A 125 -15.36 -0.57 -9.97
N ALA A 126 -15.99 -1.20 -10.97
CA ALA A 126 -17.38 -1.66 -10.87
C ALA A 126 -17.55 -2.72 -9.77
N VAL A 127 -16.62 -3.68 -9.66
CA VAL A 127 -16.59 -4.70 -8.60
C VAL A 127 -16.41 -4.03 -7.24
N MET A 128 -15.50 -3.06 -7.10
CA MET A 128 -15.32 -2.31 -5.85
C MET A 128 -16.61 -1.59 -5.42
N ILE A 129 -17.27 -0.90 -6.34
CA ILE A 129 -18.54 -0.21 -6.08
C ILE A 129 -19.65 -1.22 -5.74
N GLY A 130 -19.73 -2.34 -6.46
CA GLY A 130 -20.69 -3.40 -6.17
C GLY A 130 -20.49 -4.00 -4.77
N LEU A 131 -19.23 -4.26 -4.38
CA LEU A 131 -18.89 -4.73 -3.04
C LEU A 131 -19.18 -3.69 -1.96
N TYR A 132 -18.98 -2.40 -2.24
CA TYR A 132 -19.35 -1.31 -1.33
C TYR A 132 -20.86 -1.30 -1.03
N PHE A 133 -21.70 -1.41 -2.06
CA PHE A 133 -23.15 -1.47 -1.88
C PHE A 133 -23.60 -2.79 -1.24
N LEU A 134 -22.97 -3.91 -1.58
CA LEU A 134 -23.27 -5.20 -0.95
C LEU A 134 -22.92 -5.20 0.53
N ALA A 135 -21.75 -4.69 0.91
CA ALA A 135 -21.33 -4.56 2.30
C ALA A 135 -22.25 -3.62 3.09
N THR A 136 -22.73 -2.54 2.44
CA THR A 136 -23.77 -1.66 2.99
C THR A 136 -25.09 -2.42 3.22
N ALA A 137 -25.56 -3.16 2.23
CA ALA A 137 -26.83 -3.90 2.31
C ALA A 137 -26.79 -5.04 3.33
N LEU A 138 -25.64 -5.68 3.52
CA LEU A 138 -25.41 -6.74 4.51
C LEU A 138 -25.14 -6.20 5.92
N GLY A 139 -25.13 -4.87 6.12
CA GLY A 139 -24.87 -4.24 7.42
C GLY A 139 -23.44 -4.47 7.93
N ILE A 140 -22.47 -4.67 7.03
CA ILE A 140 -21.05 -4.85 7.40
C ILE A 140 -20.44 -3.50 7.81
N PHE A 141 -20.89 -2.41 7.22
CA PHE A 141 -20.50 -1.06 7.65
C PHE A 141 -21.39 -0.61 8.81
N ASP A 142 -20.78 -0.31 9.95
CA ASP A 142 -21.47 0.20 11.15
C ASP A 142 -22.25 1.49 10.85
N ASP A 143 -21.68 2.36 10.01
CA ASP A 143 -22.35 3.54 9.46
C ASP A 143 -22.12 3.59 7.94
N PRO A 144 -23.12 3.21 7.12
CA PRO A 144 -23.03 3.24 5.66
C PRO A 144 -22.77 4.62 5.05
N HIS A 145 -23.14 5.70 5.74
CA HIS A 145 -22.98 7.07 5.27
C HIS A 145 -21.68 7.72 5.73
N SER A 146 -20.82 6.97 6.44
CA SER A 146 -19.53 7.46 6.85
C SER A 146 -18.67 7.86 5.64
N PRO A 147 -18.11 9.09 5.62
CA PRO A 147 -17.25 9.54 4.53
C PRO A 147 -15.96 8.72 4.40
N ASN A 148 -15.66 7.86 5.38
CA ASN A 148 -14.42 7.08 5.43
C ASN A 148 -14.52 5.73 4.71
N ASN A 149 -15.74 5.21 4.48
CA ASN A 149 -15.94 3.87 3.93
C ASN A 149 -15.46 3.77 2.48
N LEU A 150 -15.84 4.74 1.64
CA LEU A 150 -15.48 4.75 0.22
C LEU A 150 -13.96 4.91 0.01
N PRO A 151 -13.26 5.86 0.68
CA PRO A 151 -11.80 5.92 0.64
C PRO A 151 -11.12 4.63 1.11
N MET A 152 -11.63 4.00 2.18
CA MET A 152 -11.09 2.71 2.63
C MET A 152 -11.23 1.62 1.56
N MET A 153 -12.37 1.57 0.86
CA MET A 153 -12.59 0.66 -0.27
C MET A 153 -11.64 0.92 -1.44
N VAL A 154 -11.24 2.17 -1.68
CA VAL A 154 -10.19 2.51 -2.65
C VAL A 154 -8.84 1.92 -2.23
N GLY A 155 -8.51 1.99 -0.94
CA GLY A 155 -7.34 1.31 -0.37
C GLY A 155 -7.38 -0.21 -0.60
N VAL A 156 -8.51 -0.84 -0.28
CA VAL A 156 -8.75 -2.28 -0.50
C VAL A 156 -8.60 -2.65 -1.97
N LEU A 157 -9.17 -1.86 -2.90
CA LEU A 157 -9.05 -2.07 -4.33
C LEU A 157 -7.58 -2.13 -4.76
N TYR A 158 -6.80 -1.11 -4.42
CA TYR A 158 -5.38 -1.08 -4.80
C TYR A 158 -4.56 -2.18 -4.12
N GLY A 159 -4.95 -2.64 -2.93
CA GLY A 159 -4.36 -3.82 -2.31
C GLY A 159 -4.71 -5.11 -3.09
N ALA A 160 -5.99 -5.32 -3.37
CA ALA A 160 -6.49 -6.50 -4.08
C ALA A 160 -5.91 -6.65 -5.48
N VAL A 161 -5.76 -5.54 -6.22
CA VAL A 161 -5.10 -5.55 -7.54
C VAL A 161 -3.58 -5.35 -7.47
N THR A 162 -2.99 -5.36 -6.27
CA THR A 162 -1.55 -5.23 -6.04
C THR A 162 -0.90 -3.98 -6.66
N ASN A 163 -1.66 -2.88 -6.75
CA ASN A 163 -1.29 -1.65 -7.45
C ASN A 163 -0.88 -0.53 -6.47
N THR A 164 0.36 -0.62 -5.98
CA THR A 164 1.00 0.38 -5.09
C THR A 164 1.07 1.81 -5.66
N PRO A 165 1.40 2.06 -6.94
CA PRO A 165 1.41 3.44 -7.45
C PRO A 165 0.00 4.02 -7.51
N GLY A 166 -1.02 3.19 -7.74
CA GLY A 166 -2.43 3.60 -7.64
C GLY A 166 -2.80 4.07 -6.24
N LEU A 167 -2.34 3.36 -5.19
CA LEU A 167 -2.50 3.80 -3.80
C LEU A 167 -1.78 5.14 -3.54
N GLY A 168 -0.58 5.32 -4.09
CA GLY A 168 0.18 6.57 -3.99
C GLY A 168 -0.57 7.74 -4.63
N ALA A 169 -1.07 7.56 -5.85
CA ALA A 169 -1.89 8.56 -6.54
C ALA A 169 -3.17 8.89 -5.76
N ALA A 170 -3.85 7.88 -5.20
CA ALA A 170 -5.03 8.08 -4.38
C ALA A 170 -4.74 8.89 -3.12
N ASN A 171 -3.64 8.62 -2.41
CA ASN A 171 -3.25 9.41 -1.23
C ASN A 171 -3.00 10.89 -1.56
N ASN A 172 -2.53 11.20 -2.77
CA ASN A 172 -2.27 12.58 -3.17
C ASN A 172 -3.55 13.35 -3.50
N VAL A 173 -4.54 12.69 -4.10
CA VAL A 173 -5.79 13.34 -4.56
C VAL A 173 -6.88 13.32 -3.49
N LEU A 174 -6.85 12.37 -2.56
CA LEU A 174 -7.90 12.20 -1.55
C LEU A 174 -8.12 13.43 -0.65
N PRO A 175 -7.08 14.13 -0.15
CA PRO A 175 -7.26 15.36 0.64
C PRO A 175 -8.02 16.45 -0.12
N ASP A 176 -7.76 16.58 -1.42
CA ASP A 176 -8.40 17.59 -2.28
C ASP A 176 -9.88 17.26 -2.56
N LEU A 177 -10.24 15.97 -2.58
CA LEU A 177 -11.62 15.52 -2.78
C LEU A 177 -12.45 15.56 -1.48
N MET A 178 -11.81 15.47 -0.32
CA MET A 178 -12.47 15.40 0.99
C MET A 178 -12.45 16.75 1.73
N THR A 179 -12.71 17.84 1.01
CA THR A 179 -12.75 19.20 1.60
C THR A 179 -13.80 19.26 2.73
N GLY A 180 -13.36 19.57 3.95
CA GLY A 180 -14.25 19.71 5.12
C GLY A 180 -14.29 18.48 6.05
N VAL A 181 -13.59 17.40 5.73
CA VAL A 181 -13.39 16.27 6.66
C VAL A 181 -12.13 16.53 7.49
N LYS A 182 -12.25 16.49 8.82
CA LYS A 182 -11.14 16.80 9.74
C LYS A 182 -9.97 15.81 9.63
N ASP A 183 -10.27 14.54 9.35
CA ASP A 183 -9.28 13.47 9.29
C ASP A 183 -9.42 12.70 7.98
N VAL A 184 -8.46 12.88 7.07
CA VAL A 184 -8.41 12.12 5.81
C VAL A 184 -8.16 10.64 6.14
N PRO A 185 -8.98 9.71 5.61
CA PRO A 185 -8.85 8.29 5.91
C PRO A 185 -7.49 7.72 5.55
N VAL A 186 -6.93 6.91 6.45
CA VAL A 186 -5.67 6.18 6.20
C VAL A 186 -5.96 4.96 5.33
N ILE A 187 -6.07 5.17 4.02
CA ILE A 187 -6.38 4.12 3.03
C ILE A 187 -5.31 3.03 2.92
N ALA A 188 -4.11 3.28 3.46
CA ALA A 188 -3.02 2.30 3.53
C ALA A 188 -3.40 1.05 4.34
N ASN A 189 -4.30 1.16 5.31
CA ASN A 189 -4.75 0.03 6.12
C ASN A 189 -5.55 -0.97 5.28
N GLY A 190 -6.49 -0.48 4.47
CA GLY A 190 -7.25 -1.31 3.53
C GLY A 190 -6.36 -2.00 2.52
N TYR A 191 -5.37 -1.28 1.98
CA TYR A 191 -4.36 -1.85 1.10
C TYR A 191 -3.58 -2.99 1.78
N ALA A 192 -3.11 -2.77 3.00
CA ALA A 192 -2.31 -3.73 3.75
C ALA A 192 -3.06 -5.04 4.04
N CYS A 193 -4.36 -4.96 4.30
CA CYS A 193 -5.20 -6.14 4.53
C CYS A 193 -5.50 -6.90 3.24
N ALA A 194 -5.73 -6.18 2.13
CA ALA A 194 -6.13 -6.80 0.86
C ALA A 194 -4.94 -7.34 0.04
N TYR A 195 -3.76 -6.71 0.13
CA TYR A 195 -2.57 -7.08 -0.63
C TYR A 195 -2.16 -8.56 -0.51
N PRO A 196 -2.09 -9.16 0.70
CA PRO A 196 -1.66 -10.56 0.84
C PRO A 196 -2.65 -11.52 0.20
N LEU A 197 -3.95 -11.22 0.30
CA LEU A 197 -5.02 -11.98 -0.34
C LEU A 197 -4.96 -11.85 -1.86
N GLY A 198 -4.64 -10.66 -2.39
CA GLY A 198 -4.41 -10.45 -3.82
C GLY A 198 -3.27 -11.31 -4.37
N VAL A 199 -2.15 -11.37 -3.65
CA VAL A 199 -0.98 -12.20 -4.01
C VAL A 199 -1.32 -13.69 -3.99
N VAL A 200 -1.99 -14.18 -2.94
CA VAL A 200 -2.42 -15.58 -2.87
C VAL A 200 -3.42 -15.89 -3.99
N GLY A 201 -4.36 -14.98 -4.25
CA GLY A 201 -5.35 -15.11 -5.30
C GLY A 201 -4.73 -15.28 -6.69
N ILE A 202 -3.77 -14.44 -7.08
CA ILE A 202 -3.13 -14.57 -8.40
C ILE A 202 -2.30 -15.85 -8.53
N ILE A 203 -1.64 -16.31 -7.46
CA ILE A 203 -0.89 -17.57 -7.46
C ILE A 203 -1.86 -18.74 -7.67
N LEU A 204 -2.93 -18.81 -6.88
CA LEU A 204 -3.94 -19.86 -6.99
C LEU A 204 -4.66 -19.84 -8.33
N ALA A 205 -5.02 -18.67 -8.85
CA ALA A 205 -5.65 -18.52 -10.16
C ALA A 205 -4.71 -19.02 -11.28
N THR A 206 -3.43 -18.66 -11.24
CA THR A 206 -2.45 -19.11 -12.23
C THR A 206 -2.25 -20.62 -12.19
N ILE A 207 -2.27 -21.21 -10.99
CA ILE A 207 -2.23 -22.67 -10.82
C ILE A 207 -3.51 -23.31 -11.38
N ALA A 208 -4.69 -22.79 -11.05
CA ALA A 208 -5.97 -23.30 -11.52
C ALA A 208 -6.06 -23.28 -13.06
N VAL A 209 -5.58 -22.21 -13.70
CA VAL A 209 -5.52 -22.11 -15.17
C VAL A 209 -4.63 -23.18 -15.78
N ARG A 210 -3.60 -23.68 -15.09
CA ARG A 210 -2.80 -24.81 -15.60
C ARG A 210 -3.53 -26.16 -15.59
N PHE A 211 -4.60 -26.28 -14.80
CA PHE A 211 -5.41 -27.50 -14.70
C PHE A 211 -6.65 -27.48 -15.61
N LEU A 212 -6.94 -26.33 -16.24
CA LEU A 212 -7.97 -26.17 -17.26
C LEU A 212 -7.37 -26.41 -18.65
#